data_AF-A0A7W1EIX4-F1
#
_entry.id   AF-A0A7W1EIX4-F1
#
_cell.length_a   1.000
_cell.length_b   1.000
_cell.length_c   1.000
_cell.angle_alpha   90.00
_cell.angle_beta   90.00
_cell.angle_gamma   90.00
#
_symmetry.space_group_name_H-M   'P 1'
#
loop_
_entity.id
_entity.type
_entity.pdbx_description
1 polymer ?
#
loop_
_entity_poly.entity_id
_entity_poly.type
_entity_poly.pdbx_seq_one_letter_code
_entity_poly.pdbx_strand_id
1 'polypeptide(L)'
;MKEVFEKIGIDFIKENVTYEFSFGSPNLEFNQETKRLVVTSTDDLDEFGKALGFKKGDELSKLNGTELKIEDIKETINNYYTNLKENDLVKIEVYRPKRGKGKYKLKTLEAKARKIKIIERNKIALKETLTDKQKQTIRAWLGL
;
A
#
# COMPACT_ATOMS: atom_id res chain seq x y z
N MET A 1 0.18 3.87 29.93
CA MET A 1 -0.57 3.35 28.75
C MET A 1 -0.15 1.92 28.40
N LYS A 2 1.15 1.62 28.26
CA LYS A 2 1.67 0.25 28.03
C LYS A 2 1.15 -0.80 29.03
N GLU A 3 1.16 -0.48 30.33
CA GLU A 3 0.66 -1.37 31.39
C GLU A 3 -0.85 -1.69 31.30
N VAL A 4 -1.66 -0.77 30.73
CA VAL A 4 -3.10 -0.99 30.55
C VAL A 4 -3.31 -1.97 29.41
N PHE A 5 -2.58 -1.80 28.30
CA PHE A 5 -2.63 -2.71 27.15
C PHE A 5 -2.15 -4.12 27.51
N GLU A 6 -1.06 -4.25 28.27
CA GLU A 6 -0.58 -5.56 28.71
C GLU A 6 -1.61 -6.33 29.55
N LYS A 7 -2.34 -5.63 30.44
CA LYS A 7 -3.39 -6.22 31.28
C LYS A 7 -4.56 -6.81 30.48
N ILE A 8 -4.82 -6.26 29.29
CA ILE A 8 -5.89 -6.73 28.41
C ILE A 8 -5.38 -7.59 27.24
N GLY A 9 -4.10 -8.01 27.27
CA GLY A 9 -3.55 -8.92 26.26
C GLY A 9 -3.16 -8.25 24.96
N ILE A 10 -2.89 -6.95 25.01
CA ILE A 10 -2.47 -6.14 23.88
C ILE A 10 -1.00 -5.75 24.06
N ASP A 11 -0.19 -6.01 23.04
CA ASP A 11 1.18 -5.53 22.94
C ASP A 11 1.21 -4.13 22.33
N PHE A 12 1.94 -3.24 23.00
CA PHE A 12 2.29 -1.93 22.47
C PHE A 12 3.73 -1.94 21.99
N ILE A 13 3.91 -1.92 20.67
CA ILE A 13 5.21 -1.95 20.01
C ILE A 13 5.56 -0.53 19.58
N LYS A 14 6.54 0.08 20.26
CA LYS A 14 6.94 1.47 20.02
C LYS A 14 7.45 1.66 18.59
N GLU A 15 8.26 0.71 18.12
CA GLU A 15 8.79 0.67 16.76
C GLU A 15 8.82 -0.77 16.30
N ASN A 16 8.13 -1.06 15.20
CA ASN A 16 8.18 -2.33 14.50
C ASN A 16 8.81 -2.09 13.12
N VAL A 17 9.87 -2.84 12.82
CA VAL A 17 10.57 -2.75 11.54
C VAL A 17 10.26 -3.99 10.73
N THR A 18 9.62 -3.82 9.58
CA THR A 18 9.35 -4.91 8.63
C THR A 18 9.98 -4.61 7.27
N TYR A 19 10.17 -5.66 6.48
CA TYR A 19 10.66 -5.56 5.11
C TYR A 19 9.60 -6.14 4.19
N GLU A 20 8.92 -5.27 3.46
CA GLU A 20 7.76 -5.62 2.65
C GLU A 20 7.92 -5.09 1.23
N PHE A 21 7.26 -5.75 0.28
CA PHE A 21 7.12 -5.19 -1.06
C PHE A 21 6.26 -3.94 -1.02
N SER A 22 6.47 -3.04 -1.98
CA SER A 22 5.72 -1.79 -2.07
C SER A 22 5.17 -1.56 -3.47
N PHE A 23 4.04 -0.87 -3.55
CA PHE A 23 3.48 -0.29 -4.77
C PHE A 23 4.04 1.12 -5.08
N GLY A 24 5.01 1.59 -4.29
CA GLY A 24 5.75 2.84 -4.50
C GLY A 24 5.25 4.04 -3.72
N SER A 25 4.20 3.88 -2.92
CA SER A 25 3.60 4.92 -2.08
C SER A 25 3.26 6.26 -2.76
N PRO A 26 2.71 6.30 -4.00
CA PRO A 26 2.15 7.54 -4.53
C PRO A 26 0.87 7.92 -3.79
N ASN A 27 0.60 9.22 -3.65
CA ASN A 27 -0.71 9.69 -3.22
C ASN A 27 -1.68 9.58 -4.40
N LEU A 28 -2.76 8.83 -4.22
CA LEU A 28 -3.72 8.49 -5.27
C LEU A 28 -5.11 9.05 -4.97
N GLU A 29 -5.78 9.54 -6.00
CA GLU A 29 -7.18 9.92 -5.97
C GLU A 29 -7.92 9.27 -7.15
N PHE A 30 -9.24 9.12 -7.05
CA PHE A 30 -10.04 8.61 -8.15
C PHE A 30 -10.50 9.74 -9.08
N ASN A 31 -10.08 9.70 -10.34
CA ASN A 31 -10.59 10.61 -11.37
C ASN A 31 -11.94 10.09 -11.90
N GLN A 32 -13.03 10.81 -11.61
CA GLN A 32 -14.38 10.44 -12.02
C GLN A 32 -14.62 10.53 -13.54
N GLU A 33 -13.87 11.37 -14.27
CA GLU A 33 -14.01 11.55 -15.72
C GLU A 33 -13.39 10.38 -16.47
N THR A 34 -12.15 10.00 -16.10
CA THR A 34 -11.40 8.94 -16.80
C THR A 34 -11.60 7.56 -16.17
N LYS A 35 -12.22 7.50 -14.99
CA LYS A 35 -12.40 6.28 -14.18
C LYS A 35 -11.08 5.61 -13.79
N ARG A 36 -10.00 6.39 -13.61
CA ARG A 36 -8.67 5.89 -13.26
C ARG A 36 -8.18 6.49 -11.94
N LEU A 37 -7.22 5.81 -11.32
CA LEU A 37 -6.47 6.35 -10.18
C LEU A 37 -5.41 7.34 -10.68
N VAL A 38 -5.41 8.56 -10.16
CA VAL A 38 -4.47 9.62 -10.52
C VAL A 38 -3.49 9.89 -9.39
N VAL A 39 -2.21 10.06 -9.72
CA VAL A 39 -1.16 10.46 -8.78
C VAL A 39 -1.31 11.95 -8.47
N THR A 40 -1.74 12.30 -7.26
CA THR A 40 -1.95 13.70 -6.83
C THR A 40 -0.69 14.32 -6.24
N SER A 41 0.17 13.51 -5.61
CA SER A 41 1.47 13.91 -5.07
C SER A 41 2.48 12.74 -5.14
N THR A 42 3.76 13.11 -5.21
CA THR A 42 4.92 12.22 -5.20
C THR A 42 5.84 12.48 -4.00
N ASP A 43 5.36 13.22 -3.00
CA ASP A 43 6.19 13.65 -1.86
C ASP A 43 6.55 12.47 -0.95
N ASP A 44 5.64 11.49 -0.85
CA ASP A 44 5.78 10.30 0.00
C ASP A 44 6.29 9.06 -0.77
N LEU A 45 6.80 9.24 -2.00
CA LEU A 45 7.33 8.11 -2.76
C LEU A 45 8.47 7.43 -1.99
N ASP A 46 8.29 6.14 -1.81
CA ASP A 46 9.36 5.30 -1.29
C ASP A 46 10.42 5.02 -2.36
N GLU A 47 11.41 4.24 -1.96
CA GLU A 47 12.51 3.81 -2.78
C GLU A 47 12.09 3.09 -4.07
N PHE A 48 11.00 2.32 -4.06
CA PHE A 48 10.49 1.63 -5.24
C PHE A 48 9.69 2.58 -6.15
N GLY A 49 8.85 3.44 -5.58
CA GLY A 49 8.10 4.45 -6.34
C GLY A 49 9.00 5.46 -7.06
N LYS A 50 10.11 5.84 -6.41
CA LYS A 50 11.17 6.67 -7.02
C LYS A 50 11.83 5.95 -8.20
N ALA A 51 12.10 4.65 -8.07
CA ALA A 51 12.69 3.85 -9.15
C ALA A 51 11.74 3.69 -10.35
N LEU A 52 10.43 3.52 -10.11
CA LEU A 52 9.40 3.53 -11.17
C LEU A 52 9.30 4.88 -11.89
N GLY A 53 9.60 5.97 -11.20
CA GLY A 53 9.55 7.32 -11.78
C GLY A 53 8.13 7.83 -11.97
N PHE A 54 7.27 7.59 -10.98
CA PHE A 54 5.94 8.22 -10.89
C PHE A 54 6.05 9.74 -11.00
N LYS A 55 5.04 10.35 -11.60
CA LYS A 55 4.90 11.80 -11.68
C LYS A 55 3.49 12.21 -11.29
N LYS A 56 3.38 13.38 -10.67
CA LYS A 56 2.10 14.03 -10.43
C LYS A 56 1.31 14.13 -11.74
N GLY A 57 0.04 13.74 -11.68
CA GLY A 57 -0.90 13.69 -12.80
C GLY A 57 -0.88 12.39 -13.59
N ASP A 58 0.01 11.44 -13.31
CA ASP A 58 -0.06 10.11 -13.94
C ASP A 58 -1.39 9.44 -13.58
N GLU A 59 -2.12 8.95 -14.59
CA GLU A 59 -3.27 8.07 -14.36
C GLU A 59 -2.88 6.61 -14.58
N LEU A 60 -3.04 5.78 -13.55
CA LEU A 60 -2.74 4.36 -13.58
C LEU A 60 -3.72 3.63 -14.50
N SER A 61 -3.19 2.79 -15.40
CA SER A 61 -3.97 2.03 -16.36
C SER A 61 -3.80 0.52 -16.21
N LYS A 62 -2.57 0.03 -16.08
CA LYS A 62 -2.30 -1.42 -15.95
C LYS A 62 -1.17 -1.69 -14.97
N LEU A 63 -1.24 -2.85 -14.33
CA LEU A 63 -0.20 -3.43 -13.49
C LEU A 63 0.13 -4.83 -13.99
N ASN A 64 1.38 -5.04 -14.42
CA ASN A 64 1.87 -6.32 -14.96
C ASN A 64 0.97 -6.89 -16.07
N GLY A 65 0.40 -6.02 -16.90
CA GLY A 65 -0.52 -6.37 -18.00
C GLY A 65 -1.99 -6.45 -17.60
N THR A 66 -2.32 -6.50 -16.31
CA THR A 66 -3.70 -6.49 -15.79
C THR A 66 -4.24 -5.06 -15.71
N GLU A 67 -5.45 -4.84 -16.19
CA GLU A 67 -6.11 -3.53 -16.13
C GLU A 67 -6.48 -3.14 -14.70
N LEU A 68 -6.20 -1.90 -14.32
CA LEU A 68 -6.54 -1.35 -13.01
C LEU A 68 -7.92 -0.69 -13.08
N LYS A 69 -8.95 -1.44 -12.69
CA LYS A 69 -10.33 -0.99 -12.58
C LYS A 69 -10.71 -0.83 -11.12
N ILE A 70 -11.53 0.17 -10.78
CA ILE A 70 -11.94 0.40 -9.39
C ILE A 70 -12.75 -0.77 -8.84
N GLU A 71 -13.54 -1.40 -9.68
CA GLU A 71 -14.38 -2.55 -9.35
C GLU A 71 -13.54 -3.71 -8.79
N ASP A 72 -12.36 -3.94 -9.38
CA ASP A 72 -11.51 -5.10 -9.08
C ASP A 72 -10.15 -4.71 -8.48
N ILE A 73 -9.99 -3.44 -8.05
CA ILE A 73 -8.69 -2.89 -7.64
C ILE A 73 -8.12 -3.65 -6.45
N LYS A 74 -8.97 -4.02 -5.49
CA LYS A 74 -8.56 -4.74 -4.29
C LYS A 74 -7.99 -6.12 -4.63
N GLU A 75 -8.66 -6.85 -5.50
CA GLU A 75 -8.20 -8.16 -5.96
C GLU A 75 -6.90 -8.04 -6.75
N THR A 76 -6.82 -7.07 -7.66
CA THR A 76 -5.63 -6.84 -8.48
C THR A 76 -4.40 -6.51 -7.62
N ILE A 77 -4.55 -5.66 -6.61
CA ILE A 77 -3.48 -5.32 -5.68
C ILE A 77 -3.12 -6.51 -4.77
N ASN A 78 -4.10 -7.28 -4.30
CA ASN A 78 -3.82 -8.49 -3.53
C ASN A 78 -3.04 -9.52 -4.37
N ASN A 79 -3.44 -9.74 -5.61
CA ASN A 79 -2.77 -10.64 -6.54
C ASN A 79 -1.36 -10.17 -6.85
N TYR A 80 -1.13 -8.86 -6.97
CA TYR A 80 0.20 -8.29 -7.09
C TYR A 80 1.07 -8.69 -5.90
N TYR A 81 0.68 -8.38 -4.66
CA TYR A 81 1.52 -8.70 -3.49
C TYR A 81 1.68 -10.19 -3.22
N THR A 82 0.67 -11.00 -3.52
CA THR A 82 0.72 -12.46 -3.30
C THR A 82 1.69 -13.16 -4.25
N ASN A 83 1.77 -12.69 -5.50
CA ASN A 83 2.58 -13.34 -6.54
C ASN A 83 3.95 -12.70 -6.76
N LEU A 84 4.16 -11.48 -6.26
CA LEU A 84 5.40 -10.74 -6.45
C LEU A 84 6.57 -11.40 -5.73
N LYS A 85 7.68 -11.57 -6.46
CA LYS A 85 8.95 -12.05 -5.92
C LYS A 85 10.01 -10.96 -6.01
N GLU A 86 11.04 -11.15 -5.20
CA GLU A 86 12.18 -10.25 -5.20
C GLU A 86 12.89 -10.30 -6.56
N ASN A 87 13.26 -9.13 -7.08
CA ASN A 87 13.83 -8.91 -8.41
C ASN A 87 12.88 -9.08 -9.61
N ASP A 88 11.59 -9.40 -9.40
CA ASP A 88 10.62 -9.41 -10.49
C ASP A 88 10.53 -8.04 -11.16
N LEU A 89 10.44 -8.02 -12.49
CA LEU A 89 10.24 -6.78 -13.24
C LEU A 89 8.77 -6.36 -13.16
N VAL A 90 8.49 -5.33 -12.37
CA VAL A 90 7.15 -4.75 -12.26
C VAL A 90 6.96 -3.74 -13.38
N LYS A 91 5.81 -3.80 -14.05
CA LYS A 91 5.43 -2.90 -15.13
C LYS A 91 4.13 -2.19 -14.81
N ILE A 92 4.13 -0.87 -14.84
CA ILE A 92 2.94 -0.04 -14.63
C ILE A 92 2.72 0.82 -15.85
N GLU A 93 1.59 0.62 -16.53
CA GLU A 93 1.18 1.51 -17.63
C GLU A 93 0.41 2.69 -17.07
N VAL A 94 0.82 3.90 -17.46
CA VAL A 94 0.22 5.16 -17.02
C VAL A 94 -0.10 6.07 -18.20
N TYR A 95 -1.21 6.79 -18.12
CA TYR A 95 -1.48 7.95 -18.96
C TYR A 95 -0.85 9.18 -18.32
N ARG A 96 0.30 9.61 -18.85
CA ARG A 96 1.01 10.79 -18.37
C ARG A 96 0.55 12.04 -19.12
N PRO A 97 0.09 13.11 -18.44
CA PRO A 97 -0.34 14.33 -19.10
C PRO A 97 0.83 15.00 -19.85
N LYS A 98 0.52 15.58 -21.01
CA LYS A 98 1.42 16.41 -21.82
C LYS A 98 1.06 17.90 -21.65
N ARG A 99 1.91 18.79 -22.17
CA ARG A 99 1.55 20.21 -22.35
C ARG A 99 0.30 20.31 -23.24
N GLY A 100 -0.77 20.86 -22.68
CA GLY A 100 -2.09 21.02 -23.31
C GLY A 100 -3.19 20.20 -22.61
N LYS A 101 -4.31 20.84 -22.26
CA LYS A 101 -5.46 20.18 -21.59
C LYS A 101 -5.92 18.94 -22.37
N GLY A 102 -6.19 17.85 -21.66
CA GLY A 102 -6.75 16.61 -22.20
C GLY A 102 -5.80 15.74 -23.04
N LYS A 103 -4.53 16.12 -23.21
CA LYS A 103 -3.56 15.31 -23.96
C LYS A 103 -2.75 14.42 -23.03
N TYR A 104 -2.90 13.11 -23.19
CA TYR A 104 -2.14 12.11 -22.46
C TYR A 104 -1.16 11.35 -23.37
N LYS A 105 -0.06 10.85 -22.79
CA LYS A 105 0.83 9.86 -23.40
C LYS A 105 0.78 8.58 -22.58
N LEU A 106 0.50 7.45 -23.21
CA LEU A 106 0.74 6.17 -22.59
C LEU A 106 2.25 5.99 -22.36
N LYS A 107 2.62 5.57 -21.15
CA LYS A 107 3.98 5.25 -20.75
C LYS A 107 3.98 3.98 -19.91
N THR A 108 4.96 3.12 -20.14
CA THR A 108 5.25 2.00 -19.27
C THR A 108 6.37 2.41 -18.32
N LEU A 109 6.10 2.34 -17.02
CA LEU A 109 7.05 2.50 -15.93
C LEU A 109 7.51 1.11 -15.52
N GLU A 110 8.81 0.91 -15.38
CA GLU A 110 9.37 -0.40 -15.05
C GLU A 110 10.42 -0.28 -13.96
N ALA A 111 10.37 -1.16 -12.97
CA ALA A 111 11.37 -1.26 -11.92
C ALA A 111 11.40 -2.69 -11.36
N LYS A 112 12.55 -3.12 -10.86
CA LYS A 112 12.66 -4.40 -10.15
C LYS A 112 12.06 -4.30 -8.76
N ALA A 113 11.23 -5.26 -8.40
CA ALA A 113 10.67 -5.37 -7.07
C ALA A 113 11.76 -5.62 -6.04
N ARG A 114 11.67 -4.90 -4.92
CA ARG A 114 12.55 -5.04 -3.76
C ARG A 114 11.73 -4.83 -2.51
N LYS A 115 12.12 -5.50 -1.43
CA LYS A 115 11.55 -5.21 -0.12
C LYS A 115 12.11 -3.89 0.40
N ILE A 116 11.25 -3.01 0.87
CA ILE A 116 11.63 -1.76 1.49
C ILE A 116 11.44 -1.85 3.00
N LYS A 117 12.24 -1.09 3.75
CA LYS A 117 12.09 -0.99 5.19
C LYS A 117 10.85 -0.16 5.53
N ILE A 118 9.87 -0.78 6.18
CA ILE A 118 8.70 -0.11 6.75
C ILE A 118 8.91 0.02 8.25
N ILE A 119 8.68 1.22 8.78
CA ILE A 119 8.77 1.50 10.22
C ILE A 119 7.38 1.87 10.70
N GLU A 120 6.71 0.93 11.36
CA GLU A 120 5.43 1.17 12.01
C GLU A 120 5.70 1.66 13.44
N ARG A 121 5.19 2.85 13.77
CA ARG A 121 5.33 3.42 15.11
C ARG A 121 4.05 3.27 15.90
N ASN A 122 4.19 3.02 17.19
CA ASN A 122 3.07 2.90 18.13
C ASN A 122 2.04 1.83 17.70
N LYS A 123 2.52 0.71 17.18
CA LYS A 123 1.66 -0.40 16.75
C LYS A 123 1.04 -1.07 17.96
N ILE A 124 -0.24 -1.37 17.84
CA ILE A 124 -1.02 -2.12 18.81
C ILE A 124 -1.32 -3.49 18.18
N ALA A 125 -0.90 -4.57 18.84
CA ALA A 125 -1.12 -5.93 18.37
C ALA A 125 -1.72 -6.80 19.48
N LEU A 126 -2.52 -7.80 19.13
CA LEU A 126 -2.92 -8.82 20.10
C LEU A 126 -1.72 -9.71 20.41
N LYS A 127 -1.56 -10.09 21.68
CA LYS A 127 -0.58 -11.11 22.05
C LYS A 127 -0.91 -12.42 21.34
N GLU A 128 0.12 -13.11 20.84
CA GLU A 128 -0.01 -14.43 20.21
C GLU A 128 -0.66 -15.44 21.16
N THR A 129 -0.39 -15.31 22.47
CA THR A 129 -1.00 -16.12 23.51
C THR A 129 -1.67 -15.22 24.57
N LEU A 130 -2.98 -15.41 24.73
CA LEU A 130 -3.80 -14.73 25.72
C LEU A 130 -4.11 -15.67 26.88
N THR A 131 -3.99 -15.16 28.10
CA THR A 131 -4.55 -15.83 29.28
C THR A 131 -6.09 -15.80 29.24
N ASP A 132 -6.75 -16.70 29.95
CA ASP A 132 -8.22 -16.75 29.95
C ASP A 132 -8.87 -15.46 30.46
N LYS A 133 -8.23 -14.79 31.42
CA LYS A 133 -8.65 -13.46 31.91
C LYS A 133 -8.54 -12.38 30.82
N GLN A 134 -7.47 -12.39 30.02
CA GLN A 134 -7.31 -11.47 28.90
C GLN A 134 -8.32 -11.76 27.79
N LYS A 135 -8.58 -13.04 27.47
CA LYS A 135 -9.63 -13.42 26.49
C LYS A 135 -11.01 -12.90 26.91
N GLN A 136 -11.39 -13.08 28.18
CA GLN A 136 -12.67 -12.60 28.69
C GLN A 136 -12.78 -11.07 28.63
N THR A 137 -11.69 -10.37 28.95
CA THR A 137 -11.65 -8.90 28.92
C THR A 137 -11.79 -8.35 27.49
N ILE A 138 -11.09 -8.95 26.52
CA ILE A 138 -11.20 -8.55 25.10
C ILE A 138 -12.61 -8.81 24.57
N ARG A 139 -13.22 -9.96 24.88
CA ARG A 139 -14.60 -10.27 24.46
C ARG A 139 -15.60 -9.23 24.98
N ALA A 140 -15.51 -8.89 26.27
CA ALA A 140 -16.36 -7.86 26.87
C ALA A 140 -16.19 -6.48 26.22
N TRP A 141 -14.97 -6.11 25.82
CA TRP A 141 -14.71 -4.86 25.10
C TRP A 141 -15.23 -4.85 23.67
N LEU A 142 -15.20 -6.00 22.98
CA LEU A 142 -15.70 -6.15 21.61
C LEU A 142 -17.22 -6.36 21.55
N GLY A 143 -17.90 -6.46 22.70
CA GLY A 143 -19.33 -6.74 22.78
C GLY A 143 -19.69 -8.18 22.37
N LEU A 144 -18.75 -9.11 22.53
CA LEU A 144 -18.89 -10.54 22.20
C LEU A 144 -19.15 -11.41 23.43
#